data_AF-A0A452ISU8-F1
#
_entry.id   AF-A0A452ISU8-F1
#
_cell.length_a   1.000
_cell.length_b   1.000
_cell.length_c   1.000
_cell.angle_alpha   90.00
_cell.angle_beta   90.00
_cell.angle_gamma   90.00
#
_symmetry.space_group_name_H-M   'P 1'
#
loop_
_entity.id
_entity.type
_entity.pdbx_description
1 polymer ?
#
loop_
_entity_poly.entity_id
_entity_poly.type
_entity_poly.pdbx_seq_one_letter_code
_entity_poly.pdbx_strand_id
1 'polypeptide(L)'
;MSRIEAKKPSLCTNDPLTKERVNFSLSVFSGIVQSCYGPTGRLKQLHNGMGGYVRTTSQSSALLGGLSITHPALKILTASVRNHISRFSDCGLFTAILCCSLVEHFQRINFATCTVTKISRHLLSLCTDYLKSEACGCRVSVDFDSIKTLLSLVRSILASKPACMLNKTEANHLSTLVLKAFLLTIPHTIETNVVLGKCVIIPVKDKRVMDSTVFPGLLIEIPEFQLARTFPIKRVSSSTIKMALFCISMSGDLSSIGEGTVIVHHGISLEVAVLDQLLNLGKQLVNDQVGLVVCQKVIHPSLKQYLKEHCVITIDRVGVSMMEPLSQMTGSQPIAALHSVSPTCYGSLKDLRTESFVSKHFLHLIPNDTLVCSLILCNRNEMAWDELKLACQTAEHVLQLTIKQPLALLGGGCTETHLASYIRHKVCKALRGCLKLLNSFKMTRNLLYMGLRTELKHLLCP
;
A
#
# COMPACT_ATOMS: atom_id res chain seq x y z
N MET A 1 32.96 -4.66 12.80
CA MET A 1 32.73 -4.41 14.24
C MET A 1 31.35 -3.82 14.44
N SER A 2 30.34 -4.66 14.70
CA SER A 2 29.01 -4.22 15.10
C SER A 2 29.09 -3.61 16.50
N ARG A 3 28.85 -2.31 16.64
CA ARG A 3 28.70 -1.70 17.96
C ARG A 3 27.42 -2.26 18.59
N ILE A 4 27.59 -3.15 19.56
CA ILE A 4 26.54 -3.58 20.47
C ILE A 4 26.29 -2.37 21.38
N GLU A 5 25.39 -1.47 20.97
CA GLU A 5 24.84 -0.49 21.91
C GLU A 5 24.01 -1.25 22.95
N ALA A 6 24.38 -1.15 24.21
CA ALA A 6 23.58 -1.66 25.32
C ALA A 6 22.17 -1.07 25.21
N LYS A 7 21.16 -1.96 25.26
CA LYS A 7 19.75 -1.58 25.22
C LYS A 7 19.52 -0.51 26.29
N LYS A 8 19.29 0.75 25.89
CA LYS A 8 19.10 1.85 26.84
C LYS A 8 17.96 1.45 27.79
N PRO A 9 18.17 1.52 29.13
CA PRO A 9 17.11 1.19 30.07
C PRO A 9 15.91 2.07 29.78
N SER A 10 14.71 1.50 29.89
CA SER A 10 13.47 2.24 29.75
C SER A 10 13.42 3.32 30.83
N LEU A 11 13.67 4.57 30.42
CA LEU A 11 13.61 5.74 31.27
C LEU A 11 12.13 6.05 31.56
N CYS A 12 11.68 5.68 32.76
CA CYS A 12 10.36 6.06 33.25
C CYS A 12 10.48 7.47 33.84
N THR A 13 10.11 8.49 33.06
CA THR A 13 10.06 9.87 33.54
C THR A 13 8.68 10.13 34.15
N ASN A 14 8.62 10.38 35.46
CA ASN A 14 7.40 10.73 36.19
C ASN A 14 7.04 12.23 36.10
N ASP A 15 7.69 12.98 35.20
CA ASP A 15 7.39 14.39 35.01
C ASP A 15 5.95 14.55 34.49
N PRO A 16 5.14 15.46 35.05
CA PRO A 16 3.83 15.78 34.50
C PRO A 16 4.00 16.25 33.06
N LEU A 17 3.03 15.91 32.19
CA LEU A 17 2.93 16.46 30.84
C LEU A 17 2.69 17.96 30.92
N THR A 18 3.75 18.75 31.07
CA THR A 18 3.64 20.21 31.10
C THR A 18 3.15 20.70 29.75
N LYS A 19 2.20 21.63 29.76
CA LYS A 19 1.61 22.21 28.55
C LYS A 19 2.70 22.69 27.58
N GLU A 20 3.80 23.23 28.09
CA GLU A 20 4.94 23.70 27.31
C GLU A 20 5.68 22.60 26.56
N ARG A 21 6.00 21.46 27.21
CA ARG A 21 6.69 20.33 26.54
C ARG A 21 5.83 19.73 25.43
N VAL A 22 4.52 19.64 25.65
CA VAL A 22 3.55 19.17 24.64
C VAL A 22 3.54 20.14 23.46
N ASN A 23 3.47 21.44 23.73
CA ASN A 23 3.40 22.48 22.70
C ASN A 23 4.67 22.54 21.85
N PHE A 24 5.83 22.46 22.48
CA PHE A 24 7.11 22.42 21.78
C PHE A 24 7.18 21.20 20.85
N SER A 25 6.87 20.02 21.38
CA SER A 25 6.88 18.78 20.59
C SER A 25 5.88 18.84 19.43
N LEU A 26 4.69 19.41 19.66
CA LEU A 26 3.67 19.58 18.63
C LEU A 26 4.12 20.55 17.54
N SER A 27 4.72 21.69 17.91
CA SER A 27 5.22 22.68 16.96
C SER A 27 6.36 22.12 16.10
N VAL A 28 7.29 21.36 16.70
CA VAL A 28 8.35 20.65 15.95
C VAL A 28 7.75 19.65 14.96
N PHE A 29 6.81 18.82 15.42
CA PHE A 29 6.14 17.85 14.54
C PHE A 29 5.36 18.55 13.42
N SER A 30 4.63 19.62 13.73
CA SER A 30 3.91 20.45 12.76
C SER A 30 4.86 20.98 11.68
N GLY A 31 6.01 21.56 12.08
CA GLY A 31 7.02 22.06 11.15
C GLY A 31 7.62 20.98 10.24
N ILE A 32 7.82 19.75 10.76
CA ILE A 32 8.28 18.61 9.95
C ILE A 32 7.26 18.27 8.86
N VAL A 33 5.98 18.14 9.22
CA VAL A 33 4.93 17.71 8.29
C VAL A 33 4.56 18.82 7.30
N GLN A 34 4.44 20.08 7.76
CA GLN A 34 4.14 21.23 6.90
C GLN A 34 5.21 21.43 5.83
N SER A 35 6.49 21.29 6.20
CA SER A 35 7.57 21.43 5.23
C SER A 35 7.65 20.29 4.21
N CYS A 36 6.92 19.18 4.38
CA CYS A 36 6.77 18.11 3.37
C CYS A 36 5.58 18.30 2.43
N TYR A 37 4.67 19.22 2.74
CA TYR A 37 3.35 19.18 2.14
C TYR A 37 3.34 19.75 0.71
N GLY A 38 2.61 19.05 -0.16
CA GLY A 38 2.32 19.50 -1.52
C GLY A 38 3.43 19.23 -2.54
N PRO A 39 3.21 19.61 -3.81
CA PRO A 39 4.15 19.34 -4.91
C PRO A 39 5.52 20.02 -4.74
N THR A 40 5.56 21.15 -4.03
CA THR A 40 6.79 21.91 -3.72
C THR A 40 7.34 21.61 -2.33
N GLY A 41 6.82 20.56 -1.68
CA GLY A 41 7.26 20.10 -0.37
C GLY A 41 8.73 19.68 -0.36
N ARG A 42 9.42 19.97 0.75
CA ARG A 42 10.81 19.54 0.97
C ARG A 42 10.87 18.06 1.29
N LEU A 43 11.86 17.40 0.70
CA LEU A 43 12.13 15.98 0.94
C LEU A 43 12.66 15.77 2.36
N LYS A 44 12.30 14.64 2.98
CA LYS A 44 12.84 14.21 4.27
C LYS A 44 13.75 13.04 4.08
N GLN A 45 14.97 13.20 4.56
CA GLN A 45 15.96 12.13 4.60
C GLN A 45 15.96 11.54 6.00
N LEU A 46 15.58 10.27 6.09
CA LEU A 46 15.43 9.52 7.32
C LEU A 46 16.61 8.58 7.47
N HIS A 47 17.37 8.78 8.54
CA HIS A 47 18.51 7.96 8.92
C HIS A 47 18.12 7.10 10.11
N ASN A 48 18.40 5.80 10.04
CA ASN A 48 18.27 4.94 11.21
C ASN A 48 19.53 5.09 12.09
N GLY A 49 19.40 4.96 13.41
CA GLY A 49 20.51 5.15 14.37
C GLY A 49 21.61 4.07 14.36
N MET A 50 21.33 2.91 13.76
CA MET A 50 22.23 1.78 13.56
C MET A 50 23.04 1.88 12.25
N GLY A 51 22.82 2.92 11.44
CA GLY A 51 23.41 3.04 10.10
C GLY A 51 22.70 2.16 9.05
N GLY A 52 23.12 2.31 7.79
CA GLY A 52 22.57 1.55 6.65
C GLY A 52 21.68 2.40 5.74
N TYR A 53 20.60 1.80 5.23
CA TYR A 53 19.72 2.39 4.22
C TYR A 53 19.13 3.73 4.67
N VAL A 54 19.43 4.79 3.92
CA VAL A 54 18.91 6.13 4.15
C VAL A 54 17.69 6.32 3.27
N ARG A 55 16.53 6.61 3.87
CA ARG A 55 15.27 6.78 3.13
C ARG A 55 14.97 8.24 2.86
N THR A 56 14.88 8.63 1.58
CA THR A 56 14.39 9.95 1.17
C THR A 56 12.91 9.85 0.79
N THR A 57 12.05 10.67 1.38
CA THR A 57 10.61 10.60 1.12
C THR A 57 9.90 11.95 1.17
N SER A 58 8.81 12.05 0.41
CA SER A 58 7.80 13.11 0.46
C SER A 58 6.43 12.60 0.91
N GLN A 59 6.30 11.31 1.22
CA GLN A 59 5.04 10.67 1.55
C GLN A 59 4.84 10.49 3.05
N SER A 60 3.61 10.68 3.51
CA SER A 60 3.25 10.52 4.93
C SER A 60 3.41 9.11 5.45
N SER A 61 3.15 8.08 4.64
CA SER A 61 3.29 6.67 5.04
C SER A 61 4.74 6.34 5.40
N ALA A 62 5.67 6.70 4.53
CA ALA A 62 7.10 6.51 4.72
C ALA A 62 7.68 7.43 5.81
N LEU A 63 7.27 8.71 5.83
CA LEU A 63 7.68 9.67 6.86
C LEU A 63 7.29 9.19 8.26
N LEU A 64 6.01 8.92 8.48
CA LEU A 64 5.52 8.48 9.78
C LEU A 64 5.99 7.06 10.11
N GLY A 65 6.29 6.22 9.13
CA GLY A 65 6.88 4.89 9.36
C GLY A 65 8.32 4.96 9.86
N GLY A 66 9.09 5.97 9.46
CA GLY A 66 10.48 6.15 9.89
C GLY A 66 10.68 7.01 11.14
N LEU A 67 9.67 7.77 11.58
CA LEU A 67 9.77 8.62 12.77
C LEU A 67 9.54 7.83 14.08
N SER A 68 10.52 7.87 14.97
CA SER A 68 10.43 7.32 16.34
C SER A 68 9.85 8.35 17.32
N ILE A 69 8.55 8.31 17.54
CA ILE A 69 7.84 9.27 18.39
C ILE A 69 7.71 8.74 19.82
N THR A 70 8.29 9.46 20.78
CA THR A 70 8.29 9.11 22.20
C THR A 70 7.13 9.76 22.96
N HIS A 71 6.81 11.02 22.65
CA HIS A 71 5.84 11.82 23.39
C HIS A 71 4.40 11.24 23.30
N PRO A 72 3.70 10.98 24.43
CA PRO A 72 2.40 10.31 24.43
C PRO A 72 1.32 10.97 23.55
N ALA A 73 1.17 12.30 23.63
CA ALA A 73 0.17 13.02 22.82
C ALA A 73 0.44 12.87 21.31
N LEU A 74 1.71 12.88 20.90
CA LEU A 74 2.09 12.71 19.49
C LEU A 74 1.96 11.25 19.05
N LYS A 75 2.13 10.27 19.96
CA LYS A 75 1.84 8.87 19.67
C LYS A 75 0.36 8.70 19.29
N ILE A 76 -0.56 9.31 20.03
CA ILE A 76 -2.01 9.26 19.74
C ILE A 76 -2.31 9.94 18.39
N LEU A 77 -1.78 11.15 18.18
CA LEU A 77 -1.96 11.89 16.92
C LEU A 77 -1.44 11.07 15.73
N THR A 78 -0.21 10.56 15.84
CA THR A 78 0.41 9.80 14.76
C THR A 78 -0.26 8.46 14.52
N ALA A 79 -0.73 7.77 15.56
CA ALA A 79 -1.53 6.56 15.40
C ALA A 79 -2.84 6.86 14.63
N SER A 80 -3.48 7.99 14.93
CA SER A 80 -4.70 8.44 14.23
C SER A 80 -4.43 8.72 12.75
N VAL A 81 -3.31 9.40 12.44
CA VAL A 81 -2.90 9.67 11.04
C VAL A 81 -2.50 8.39 10.31
N ARG A 82 -1.77 7.47 10.96
CA ARG A 82 -1.43 6.16 10.38
C ARG A 82 -2.67 5.34 10.05
N ASN A 83 -3.71 5.40 10.90
CA ASN A 83 -4.99 4.75 10.63
C ASN A 83 -5.76 5.41 9.46
N HIS A 84 -5.64 6.73 9.29
CA HIS A 84 -6.17 7.40 8.10
C HIS A 84 -5.46 6.90 6.83
N ILE A 85 -4.12 6.84 6.86
CA ILE A 85 -3.31 6.36 5.73
C ILE A 85 -3.61 4.89 5.42
N SER A 86 -3.77 4.02 6.42
CA SER A 86 -4.09 2.61 6.15
C SER A 86 -5.48 2.42 5.53
N ARG A 87 -6.42 3.33 5.79
CA ARG A 87 -7.79 3.27 5.27
C ARG A 87 -7.99 3.96 3.94
N PHE A 88 -7.25 5.03 3.66
CA PHE A 88 -7.47 5.87 2.48
C PHE A 88 -6.25 5.98 1.55
N SER A 89 -5.06 5.54 2.00
CA SER A 89 -3.75 5.66 1.35
C SER A 89 -3.27 7.07 1.00
N ASP A 90 -4.12 8.09 1.05
CA ASP A 90 -3.76 9.48 0.73
C ASP A 90 -4.05 10.44 1.89
N CYS A 91 -3.80 11.74 1.69
CA CYS A 91 -4.10 12.85 2.60
C CYS A 91 -3.52 12.74 4.03
N GLY A 92 -2.51 11.89 4.25
CA GLY A 92 -1.90 11.71 5.57
C GLY A 92 -1.18 12.96 6.09
N LEU A 93 -0.41 13.66 5.23
CA LEU A 93 0.23 14.93 5.62
C LEU A 93 -0.81 16.01 5.94
N PHE A 94 -1.86 16.12 5.11
CA PHE A 94 -2.96 17.06 5.36
C PHE A 94 -3.62 16.80 6.71
N THR A 95 -3.95 15.54 7.00
CA THR A 95 -4.58 15.13 8.25
C THR A 95 -3.71 15.46 9.46
N ALA A 96 -2.40 15.21 9.37
CA ALA A 96 -1.45 15.56 10.43
C ALA A 96 -1.39 17.09 10.67
N ILE A 97 -1.29 17.89 9.61
CA ILE A 97 -1.28 19.35 9.69
C ILE A 97 -2.58 19.85 10.31
N LEU A 98 -3.73 19.41 9.80
CA LEU A 98 -5.04 19.80 10.31
C LEU A 98 -5.19 19.51 11.81
N CYS A 99 -4.77 18.32 12.25
CA CYS A 99 -4.76 17.95 13.66
C CYS A 99 -3.88 18.89 14.50
N CYS A 100 -2.65 19.16 14.05
CA CYS A 100 -1.73 20.06 14.75
C CYS A 100 -2.31 21.48 14.85
N SER A 101 -2.76 22.05 13.74
CA SER A 101 -3.29 23.42 13.70
C SER A 101 -4.54 23.55 14.57
N LEU A 102 -5.45 22.55 14.58
CA LEU A 102 -6.62 22.56 15.46
C LEU A 102 -6.21 22.57 16.94
N VAL A 103 -5.28 21.71 17.34
CA VAL A 103 -4.81 21.66 18.73
C VAL A 103 -4.14 22.98 19.13
N GLU A 104 -3.23 23.51 18.32
CA GLU A 104 -2.58 24.79 18.59
C GLU A 104 -3.60 25.94 18.69
N HIS A 105 -4.59 25.97 17.80
CA HIS A 105 -5.64 27.00 17.85
C HIS A 105 -6.48 26.89 19.12
N PHE A 106 -6.92 25.70 19.50
CA PHE A 106 -7.70 25.52 20.72
C PHE A 106 -6.90 25.79 21.99
N GLN A 107 -5.58 25.61 21.97
CA GLN A 107 -4.73 25.99 23.09
C GLN A 107 -4.56 27.50 23.26
N ARG A 108 -4.57 28.26 22.17
CA ARG A 108 -4.57 29.74 22.17
C ARG A 108 -5.92 30.30 22.62
N ILE A 109 -6.99 29.57 22.34
CA ILE A 109 -8.36 29.91 22.69
C ILE A 109 -8.62 29.45 24.12
N ASN A 110 -8.61 30.39 25.08
CA ASN A 110 -8.79 30.08 26.51
C ASN A 110 -10.26 29.75 26.87
N PHE A 111 -10.87 28.79 26.18
CA PHE A 111 -12.19 28.25 26.49
C PHE A 111 -12.09 26.97 27.31
N ALA A 112 -13.15 26.68 28.08
CA ALA A 112 -13.31 25.40 28.73
C ALA A 112 -13.32 24.25 27.70
N THR A 113 -12.64 23.14 28.01
CA THR A 113 -12.48 21.98 27.11
C THR A 113 -13.82 21.43 26.63
N CYS A 114 -14.86 21.43 27.47
CA CYS A 114 -16.21 20.99 27.09
C CYS A 114 -16.80 21.84 25.95
N THR A 115 -16.59 23.15 26.00
CA THR A 115 -17.05 24.09 24.96
C THR A 115 -16.31 23.86 23.65
N VAL A 116 -14.99 23.66 23.71
CA VAL A 116 -14.16 23.31 22.55
C VAL A 116 -14.69 22.05 21.88
N THR A 117 -14.93 20.98 22.64
CA THR A 117 -15.47 19.72 22.09
C THR A 117 -16.83 19.90 21.43
N LYS A 118 -17.74 20.69 22.02
CA LYS A 118 -19.06 20.99 21.45
C LYS A 118 -18.94 21.76 20.13
N ILE A 119 -18.10 22.80 20.09
CA ILE A 119 -17.84 23.59 18.88
C ILE A 119 -17.26 22.71 17.77
N SER A 120 -16.23 21.92 18.08
CA SER A 120 -15.59 21.03 17.12
C SER A 120 -16.57 20.01 16.52
N ARG A 121 -17.45 19.43 17.34
CA ARG A 121 -18.49 18.50 16.86
C ARG A 121 -19.48 19.18 15.93
N HIS A 122 -19.92 20.39 16.28
CA HIS A 122 -20.86 21.15 15.46
C HIS A 122 -20.24 21.53 14.10
N LEU A 123 -19.00 22.04 14.11
CA LEU A 123 -18.27 22.37 12.88
C LEU A 123 -18.04 21.12 12.02
N LEU A 124 -17.66 19.99 12.61
CA LEU A 124 -17.48 18.73 11.88
C LEU A 124 -18.76 18.28 11.18
N SER A 125 -19.91 18.35 11.86
CA SER A 125 -21.22 18.03 11.26
C SER A 125 -21.49 18.97 10.09
N LEU A 126 -21.40 20.28 10.32
CA LEU A 126 -21.69 21.29 9.28
C LEU A 126 -20.80 21.11 8.04
N CYS A 127 -19.52 20.78 8.22
CA CYS A 127 -18.61 20.48 7.12
C CYS A 127 -19.02 19.21 6.37
N THR A 128 -19.29 18.14 7.11
CA THR A 128 -19.62 16.83 6.54
C THR A 128 -20.94 16.86 5.78
N ASP A 129 -21.94 17.53 6.35
CA ASP A 129 -23.26 17.71 5.74
C ASP A 129 -23.16 18.53 4.45
N TYR A 130 -22.31 19.57 4.45
CA TYR A 130 -22.07 20.36 3.25
C TYR A 130 -21.32 19.60 2.15
N LEU A 131 -20.26 18.87 2.50
CA LEU A 131 -19.48 18.08 1.54
C LEU A 131 -20.30 16.92 0.94
N LYS A 132 -21.28 16.39 1.67
CA LYS A 132 -22.23 15.38 1.17
C LYS A 132 -23.36 15.97 0.34
N SER A 133 -23.66 17.25 0.49
CA SER A 133 -24.75 17.92 -0.21
C SER A 133 -24.40 18.18 -1.69
N GLU A 134 -25.39 18.04 -2.56
CA GLU A 134 -25.32 18.48 -3.98
C GLU A 134 -25.00 19.97 -4.12
N ALA A 135 -25.22 20.77 -3.07
CA ALA A 135 -24.89 22.19 -3.05
C ALA A 135 -23.39 22.49 -2.87
N CYS A 136 -22.50 21.49 -2.70
CA CYS A 136 -21.07 21.77 -2.69
C CYS A 136 -20.54 22.02 -4.10
N GLY A 137 -20.22 23.28 -4.41
CA GLY A 137 -19.52 23.65 -5.64
C GLY A 137 -18.08 23.12 -5.73
N CYS A 138 -17.59 22.45 -4.69
CA CYS A 138 -16.28 21.81 -4.62
C CYS A 138 -16.27 20.37 -5.15
N ARG A 139 -17.46 19.77 -5.36
CA ARG A 139 -17.63 18.37 -5.69
C ARG A 139 -17.58 18.17 -7.19
N VAL A 140 -16.80 17.19 -7.63
CA VAL A 140 -16.69 16.79 -9.03
C VAL A 140 -17.13 15.34 -9.15
N SER A 141 -18.10 15.06 -10.02
CA SER A 141 -18.47 13.67 -10.32
C SER A 141 -17.36 13.01 -11.13
N VAL A 142 -16.96 11.81 -10.72
CA VAL A 142 -15.96 11.00 -11.42
C VAL A 142 -16.69 10.09 -12.39
N ASP A 143 -16.67 10.48 -13.66
CA ASP A 143 -17.15 9.66 -14.76
C ASP A 143 -16.11 8.59 -15.12
N PHE A 144 -16.52 7.32 -15.06
CA PHE A 144 -15.69 6.15 -15.38
C PHE A 144 -15.57 5.91 -16.88
N ASP A 145 -16.49 6.43 -17.69
CA ASP A 145 -16.41 6.35 -19.16
C ASP A 145 -15.38 7.35 -19.69
N SER A 146 -15.14 8.44 -18.95
CA SER A 146 -14.12 9.44 -19.25
C SER A 146 -12.74 9.03 -18.73
N ILE A 147 -11.96 8.39 -19.60
CA ILE A 147 -10.53 8.11 -19.38
C ILE A 147 -9.76 9.37 -18.94
N LYS A 148 -10.13 10.55 -19.48
CA LYS A 148 -9.48 11.83 -19.14
C LYS A 148 -9.64 12.19 -17.66
N THR A 149 -10.81 11.94 -17.08
CA THR A 149 -11.10 12.22 -15.67
C THR A 149 -10.24 11.32 -14.78
N LEU A 150 -10.23 10.01 -15.05
CA LEU A 150 -9.44 9.03 -14.31
C LEU A 150 -7.93 9.30 -14.42
N LEU A 151 -7.43 9.60 -15.62
CA LEU A 151 -6.04 9.99 -15.83
C LEU A 151 -5.68 11.27 -15.06
N SER A 152 -6.58 12.25 -15.00
CA SER A 152 -6.33 13.48 -14.25
C SER A 152 -6.18 13.24 -12.75
N LEU A 153 -6.98 12.31 -12.20
CA LEU A 153 -6.92 11.90 -10.80
C LEU A 153 -5.58 11.22 -10.47
N VAL A 154 -5.20 10.21 -11.26
CA VAL A 154 -3.91 9.51 -11.10
C VAL A 154 -2.74 10.48 -11.23
N ARG A 155 -2.78 11.34 -12.26
CA ARG A 155 -1.72 12.33 -12.50
C ARG A 155 -1.58 13.31 -11.34
N SER A 156 -2.69 13.75 -10.74
CA SER A 156 -2.66 14.64 -9.57
C SER A 156 -1.90 14.01 -8.41
N ILE A 157 -2.10 12.70 -8.18
CA ILE A 157 -1.41 11.96 -7.11
C ILE A 157 0.08 11.87 -7.42
N LEU A 158 0.46 11.37 -8.61
CA LEU A 158 1.86 11.18 -8.98
C LEU A 158 2.64 12.50 -9.03
N ALA A 159 2.06 13.56 -9.60
CA ALA A 159 2.70 14.86 -9.71
C ALA A 159 2.88 15.58 -8.36
N SER A 160 2.10 15.20 -7.35
CA SER A 160 2.20 15.78 -6.00
C SER A 160 3.36 15.23 -5.16
N LYS A 161 4.11 14.24 -5.66
CA LYS A 161 5.19 13.55 -4.93
C LYS A 161 6.56 13.91 -5.50
N PRO A 162 7.21 14.98 -5.01
CA PRO A 162 8.49 15.45 -5.55
C PRO A 162 9.62 14.41 -5.41
N ALA A 163 9.59 13.53 -4.41
CA ALA A 163 10.60 12.47 -4.26
C ALA A 163 10.55 11.40 -5.36
N CYS A 164 9.47 11.33 -6.14
CA CYS A 164 9.41 10.45 -7.31
C CYS A 164 10.29 10.95 -8.48
N MET A 165 10.67 12.24 -8.48
CA MET A 165 11.53 12.89 -9.48
C MET A 165 11.05 12.70 -10.94
N LEU A 166 9.73 12.67 -11.15
CA LEU A 166 9.15 12.46 -12.47
C LEU A 166 9.09 13.75 -13.27
N ASN A 167 9.44 13.68 -14.55
CA ASN A 167 9.09 14.72 -15.51
C ASN A 167 7.62 14.56 -15.98
N LYS A 168 7.10 15.57 -16.69
CA LYS A 168 5.69 15.58 -17.16
C LYS A 168 5.36 14.40 -18.07
N THR A 169 6.29 14.00 -18.94
CA THR A 169 6.11 12.88 -19.88
C THR A 169 6.07 11.54 -19.16
N GLU A 170 6.95 11.33 -18.19
CA GLU A 170 7.01 10.13 -17.35
C GLU A 170 5.78 10.02 -16.46
N ALA A 171 5.34 11.12 -15.85
CA ALA A 171 4.12 11.15 -15.06
C ALA A 171 2.89 10.78 -15.88
N ASN A 172 2.78 11.26 -17.12
CA ASN A 172 1.68 10.89 -18.03
C ASN A 172 1.75 9.41 -18.45
N HIS A 173 2.94 8.90 -18.78
CA HIS A 173 3.16 7.49 -19.12
C HIS A 173 2.73 6.58 -17.98
N LEU A 174 3.25 6.84 -16.77
CA LEU A 174 2.87 6.07 -15.58
C LEU A 174 1.40 6.20 -15.22
N SER A 175 0.80 7.39 -15.39
CA SER A 175 -0.64 7.57 -15.15
C SER A 175 -1.46 6.65 -16.06
N THR A 176 -1.03 6.51 -17.31
CA THR A 176 -1.67 5.61 -18.29
C THR A 176 -1.49 4.15 -17.90
N LEU A 177 -0.30 3.76 -17.43
CA LEU A 177 -0.04 2.39 -16.98
C LEU A 177 -0.81 2.03 -15.70
N VAL A 178 -0.83 2.90 -14.69
CA VAL A 178 -1.58 2.69 -13.45
C VAL A 178 -3.07 2.57 -13.75
N LEU A 179 -3.60 3.43 -14.64
CA LEU A 179 -5.00 3.32 -15.06
C LEU A 179 -5.26 2.01 -15.81
N LYS A 180 -4.37 1.61 -16.74
CA LYS A 180 -4.47 0.33 -17.45
C LYS A 180 -4.46 -0.85 -16.47
N ALA A 181 -3.57 -0.84 -15.48
CA ALA A 181 -3.50 -1.86 -14.44
C ALA A 181 -4.79 -1.91 -13.63
N PHE A 182 -5.31 -0.75 -13.20
CA PHE A 182 -6.59 -0.67 -12.51
C PHE A 182 -7.77 -1.21 -13.33
N LEU A 183 -7.84 -0.90 -14.63
CA LEU A 183 -8.91 -1.42 -15.47
C LEU A 183 -8.85 -2.95 -15.63
N LEU A 184 -7.65 -3.54 -15.63
CA LEU A 184 -7.49 -5.01 -15.65
C LEU A 184 -7.95 -5.67 -14.34
N THR A 185 -7.95 -4.95 -13.21
CA THR A 185 -8.38 -5.49 -11.92
C THR A 185 -9.89 -5.36 -11.68
N ILE A 186 -10.63 -4.68 -12.55
CA ILE A 186 -12.09 -4.58 -12.45
C ILE A 186 -12.71 -5.81 -13.13
N PRO A 187 -13.54 -6.60 -12.42
CA PRO A 187 -14.23 -7.73 -13.03
C PRO A 187 -15.30 -7.27 -14.02
N HIS A 188 -15.45 -8.04 -15.11
CA HIS A 188 -16.46 -7.78 -16.15
C HIS A 188 -17.89 -8.15 -15.72
N THR A 189 -18.05 -8.99 -14.69
CA THR A 189 -19.34 -9.45 -14.17
C THR A 189 -19.67 -8.77 -12.84
N ILE A 190 -20.74 -7.99 -12.82
CA ILE A 190 -21.24 -7.29 -11.63
C ILE A 190 -22.10 -8.27 -10.82
N GLU A 191 -21.47 -9.15 -10.04
CA GLU A 191 -22.18 -9.88 -8.99
C GLU A 191 -22.27 -9.03 -7.71
N THR A 192 -23.22 -9.36 -6.83
CA THR A 192 -23.58 -8.59 -5.63
C THR A 192 -22.43 -8.36 -4.63
N ASN A 193 -21.31 -9.08 -4.78
CA ASN A 193 -20.06 -8.89 -4.02
C ASN A 193 -18.86 -8.79 -4.97
N VAL A 194 -18.71 -7.65 -5.64
CA VAL A 194 -17.56 -7.37 -6.52
C VAL A 194 -16.26 -7.32 -5.69
N VAL A 195 -15.49 -8.40 -5.71
CA VAL A 195 -14.12 -8.42 -5.20
C VAL A 195 -13.21 -7.89 -6.30
N LEU A 196 -12.57 -6.75 -6.05
CA LEU A 196 -11.60 -6.21 -6.99
C LEU A 196 -10.36 -7.12 -7.08
N GLY A 197 -9.81 -7.18 -8.28
CA GLY A 197 -8.53 -7.80 -8.56
C GLY A 197 -7.36 -7.10 -7.86
N LYS A 198 -6.14 -7.56 -8.17
CA LYS A 198 -4.90 -6.98 -7.61
C LYS A 198 -3.87 -6.69 -8.68
N CYS A 199 -3.27 -5.51 -8.60
CA CYS A 199 -2.05 -5.19 -9.33
C CYS A 199 -0.81 -5.49 -8.46
N VAL A 200 0.08 -6.35 -8.95
CA VAL A 200 1.37 -6.62 -8.30
C VAL A 200 2.45 -5.77 -8.94
N ILE A 201 3.07 -4.90 -8.15
CA ILE A 201 4.17 -4.04 -8.62
C ILE A 201 5.49 -4.78 -8.48
N ILE A 202 6.20 -4.95 -9.60
CA ILE A 202 7.46 -5.67 -9.69
C ILE A 202 8.62 -4.69 -9.85
N PRO A 203 9.64 -4.75 -8.97
CA PRO A 203 10.83 -3.92 -9.06
C PRO A 203 11.72 -4.30 -10.24
N VAL A 204 11.90 -3.37 -11.18
CA VAL A 204 13.03 -3.40 -12.12
C VAL A 204 13.84 -2.12 -11.94
N LYS A 205 14.96 -2.25 -11.24
CA LYS A 205 15.89 -1.15 -10.98
C LYS A 205 16.78 -0.92 -12.21
N ASP A 206 17.40 0.26 -12.30
CA ASP A 206 18.37 0.63 -13.34
C ASP A 206 17.82 0.86 -14.76
N LYS A 207 16.49 0.95 -14.92
CA LYS A 207 15.83 1.30 -16.18
C LYS A 207 15.11 2.64 -16.11
N ARG A 208 14.83 3.23 -17.29
CA ARG A 208 14.07 4.49 -17.32
C ARG A 208 12.63 4.21 -16.95
N VAL A 209 11.98 5.22 -16.38
CA VAL A 209 10.55 5.16 -16.06
C VAL A 209 9.70 4.83 -17.30
N MET A 210 10.11 5.34 -18.47
CA MET A 210 9.46 5.05 -19.75
C MET A 210 9.48 3.57 -20.17
N ASP A 211 10.42 2.78 -19.65
CA ASP A 211 10.53 1.36 -19.95
C ASP A 211 9.57 0.52 -19.05
N SER A 212 8.77 1.16 -18.19
CA SER A 212 7.73 0.51 -17.37
C SER A 212 6.58 0.00 -18.24
N THR A 213 5.99 -1.13 -17.86
CA THR A 213 4.95 -1.81 -18.65
C THR A 213 3.99 -2.61 -17.76
N VAL A 214 2.76 -2.83 -18.24
CA VAL A 214 1.73 -3.64 -17.56
C VAL A 214 1.47 -4.91 -18.35
N PHE A 215 1.47 -6.04 -17.64
CA PHE A 215 1.13 -7.36 -18.16
C PHE A 215 -0.13 -7.90 -17.49
N PRO A 216 -1.11 -8.44 -18.25
CA PRO A 216 -2.19 -9.22 -17.66
C PRO A 216 -1.62 -10.51 -17.05
N GLY A 217 -2.07 -10.90 -15.87
CA GLY A 217 -1.50 -12.03 -15.14
C GLY A 217 -0.32 -11.68 -14.24
N LEU A 218 0.39 -12.72 -13.81
CA LEU A 218 1.42 -12.59 -12.79
C LEU A 218 2.81 -12.87 -13.34
N LEU A 219 3.76 -11.99 -13.06
CA LEU A 219 5.18 -12.19 -13.37
C LEU A 219 5.92 -12.59 -12.08
N ILE A 220 6.65 -13.70 -12.13
CA ILE A 220 7.48 -14.18 -11.01
C ILE A 220 8.94 -14.23 -11.45
N GLU A 221 9.80 -13.57 -10.69
CA GLU A 221 11.25 -13.59 -10.95
C GLU A 221 11.80 -15.01 -10.74
N ILE A 222 12.50 -15.54 -11.75
CA ILE A 222 13.12 -16.85 -11.74
C ILE A 222 14.63 -16.72 -12.00
N PRO A 223 15.47 -17.53 -11.34
CA PRO A 223 16.91 -17.51 -11.57
C PRO A 223 17.27 -18.11 -12.93
N GLU A 224 18.34 -17.58 -13.55
CA GLU A 224 18.76 -17.87 -14.92
C GLU A 224 19.00 -19.36 -15.21
N PHE A 225 19.50 -20.13 -14.24
CA PHE A 225 19.73 -21.58 -14.41
C PHE A 225 18.44 -22.38 -14.66
N GLN A 226 17.28 -21.81 -14.34
CA GLN A 226 15.99 -22.41 -14.67
C GLN A 226 15.58 -22.15 -16.12
N LEU A 227 16.18 -21.19 -16.86
CA LEU A 227 15.78 -20.88 -18.24
C LEU A 227 16.39 -21.77 -19.32
N ALA A 228 17.50 -22.46 -19.03
CA ALA A 228 18.36 -23.08 -20.05
C ALA A 228 17.71 -24.21 -20.88
N ARG A 229 16.43 -24.55 -20.65
CA ARG A 229 15.67 -25.46 -21.50
C ARG A 229 14.27 -24.91 -21.66
N THR A 230 13.85 -24.71 -22.91
CA THR A 230 12.43 -24.59 -23.28
C THR A 230 11.72 -25.79 -22.66
N PHE A 231 11.01 -25.57 -21.55
CA PHE A 231 10.43 -26.68 -20.81
C PHE A 231 9.32 -27.30 -21.64
N PRO A 232 9.36 -28.61 -21.97
CA PRO A 232 8.15 -29.31 -22.34
C PRO A 232 7.21 -29.23 -21.13
N ILE A 233 6.12 -28.47 -21.23
CA ILE A 233 5.12 -28.36 -20.16
C ILE A 233 4.11 -29.48 -20.35
N LYS A 234 3.88 -30.29 -19.32
CA LYS A 234 2.72 -31.20 -19.30
C LYS A 234 1.43 -30.38 -19.27
N ARG A 235 0.65 -30.49 -20.33
CA ARG A 235 -0.65 -29.86 -20.47
C ARG A 235 -1.75 -30.92 -20.35
N VAL A 236 -2.81 -30.61 -19.60
CA VAL A 236 -3.95 -31.53 -19.40
C VAL A 236 -4.85 -31.57 -20.63
N SER A 237 -4.96 -30.43 -21.32
CA SER A 237 -5.59 -30.25 -22.62
C SER A 237 -4.73 -29.27 -23.42
N SER A 238 -4.90 -29.17 -24.74
CA SER A 238 -4.08 -28.30 -25.60
C SER A 238 -4.00 -26.82 -25.16
N SER A 239 -4.82 -26.37 -24.19
CA SER A 239 -4.93 -24.97 -23.75
C SER A 239 -4.89 -24.71 -22.23
N THR A 240 -4.73 -25.71 -21.34
CA THR A 240 -4.77 -25.47 -19.88
C THR A 240 -3.70 -26.21 -19.09
N ILE A 241 -3.06 -25.49 -18.16
CA ILE A 241 -2.01 -25.98 -17.26
C ILE A 241 -2.58 -26.05 -15.84
N LYS A 242 -2.56 -27.22 -15.22
CA LYS A 242 -2.91 -27.39 -13.80
C LYS A 242 -1.76 -26.88 -12.92
N MET A 243 -2.11 -26.10 -11.91
CA MET A 243 -1.17 -25.51 -10.97
C MET A 243 -1.46 -25.96 -9.53
N ALA A 244 -0.43 -26.39 -8.81
CA ALA A 244 -0.48 -26.63 -7.37
C ALA A 244 0.21 -25.50 -6.61
N LEU A 245 -0.45 -24.97 -5.58
CA LEU A 245 0.06 -23.87 -4.76
C LEU A 245 0.26 -24.35 -3.32
N PHE A 246 1.50 -24.33 -2.80
CA PHE A 246 1.83 -24.77 -1.45
C PHE A 246 2.22 -23.59 -0.55
N CYS A 247 1.68 -23.53 0.68
CA CYS A 247 2.04 -22.53 1.69
C CYS A 247 3.02 -23.06 2.77
N ILE A 248 3.32 -24.35 2.74
CA ILE A 248 4.25 -25.01 3.67
C ILE A 248 5.66 -25.15 3.09
N SER A 249 6.64 -25.42 3.96
CA SER A 249 7.99 -25.74 3.51
C SER A 249 8.03 -27.18 3.03
N MET A 250 8.60 -27.41 1.86
CA MET A 250 8.89 -28.73 1.33
C MET A 250 10.41 -28.99 1.37
N SER A 251 11.12 -28.41 2.34
CA SER A 251 12.57 -28.52 2.49
C SER A 251 13.04 -29.84 3.11
N GLY A 252 12.13 -30.68 3.63
CA GLY A 252 12.48 -31.89 4.37
C GLY A 252 12.81 -31.65 5.84
N ASP A 253 12.75 -30.39 6.30
CA ASP A 253 12.99 -30.05 7.69
C ASP A 253 11.79 -30.44 8.57
N LEU A 254 12.04 -31.10 9.70
CA LEU A 254 11.03 -31.50 10.68
C LEU A 254 10.44 -30.32 11.48
N SER A 255 10.85 -29.09 11.17
CA SER A 255 10.52 -27.86 11.92
C SER A 255 9.03 -27.52 12.04
N SER A 256 8.15 -28.17 11.27
CA SER A 256 6.70 -27.98 11.36
C SER A 256 6.01 -28.86 12.40
N ILE A 257 6.70 -29.87 12.94
CA ILE A 257 6.25 -30.61 14.13
C ILE A 257 6.68 -29.72 15.30
N GLY A 258 5.73 -29.25 16.13
CA GLY A 258 6.00 -28.27 17.19
C GLY A 258 7.11 -28.68 18.17
N GLU A 259 7.36 -27.87 19.20
CA GLU A 259 8.33 -28.21 20.25
C GLU A 259 7.97 -29.57 20.89
N GLY A 260 8.74 -30.60 20.56
CA GLY A 260 8.51 -31.97 20.99
C GLY A 260 9.75 -32.84 20.73
N THR A 261 9.96 -33.82 21.60
CA THR A 261 11.04 -34.80 21.44
C THR A 261 10.57 -35.96 20.55
N VAL A 262 11.27 -36.18 19.44
CA VAL A 262 11.05 -37.34 18.56
C VAL A 262 12.01 -38.44 18.99
N ILE A 263 11.48 -39.59 19.43
CA ILE A 263 12.29 -40.77 19.74
C ILE A 263 12.44 -41.58 18.46
N VAL A 264 13.67 -41.69 17.96
CA VAL A 264 13.99 -42.44 16.75
C VAL A 264 14.60 -43.78 17.14
N HIS A 265 14.00 -44.87 16.68
CA HIS A 265 14.56 -46.22 16.89
C HIS A 265 15.82 -46.44 16.04
N HIS A 266 16.77 -47.21 16.56
CA HIS A 266 18.06 -47.47 15.92
C HIS A 266 17.87 -48.04 14.50
N GLY A 267 18.49 -47.42 13.50
CA GLY A 267 18.45 -47.84 12.09
C GLY A 267 17.41 -47.13 11.21
N ILE A 268 16.53 -46.28 11.77
CA ILE A 268 15.60 -45.46 10.99
C ILE A 268 16.22 -44.06 10.79
N SER A 269 16.47 -43.69 9.53
CA SER A 269 16.79 -42.30 9.18
C SER A 269 15.52 -41.52 8.92
N LEU A 270 15.24 -40.53 9.77
CA LEU A 270 14.09 -39.63 9.57
C LEU A 270 14.18 -38.85 8.26
N GLU A 271 15.39 -38.48 7.84
CA GLU A 271 15.63 -37.74 6.60
C GLU A 271 15.13 -38.52 5.37
N VAL A 272 15.42 -39.82 5.34
CA VAL A 272 14.98 -40.72 4.26
C VAL A 272 13.46 -40.86 4.28
N ALA A 273 12.85 -41.05 5.46
CA ALA A 273 11.40 -41.17 5.58
C ALA A 273 10.66 -39.90 5.13
N VAL A 274 11.15 -38.70 5.49
CA VAL A 274 10.58 -37.42 5.04
C VAL A 274 10.77 -37.25 3.53
N LEU A 275 11.95 -37.61 3.02
CA LEU A 275 12.23 -37.55 1.59
C LEU A 275 11.29 -38.47 0.79
N ASP A 276 11.04 -39.69 1.28
CA ASP A 276 10.09 -40.63 0.67
C ASP A 276 8.67 -40.06 0.67
N GLN A 277 8.24 -39.40 1.75
CA GLN A 277 6.95 -38.71 1.77
C GLN A 277 6.87 -37.59 0.72
N LEU A 278 7.93 -36.77 0.60
CA LEU A 278 8.00 -35.72 -0.41
C LEU A 278 8.00 -36.28 -1.83
N LEU A 279 8.69 -37.40 -2.09
CA LEU A 279 8.69 -38.07 -3.38
C LEU A 279 7.34 -38.72 -3.69
N ASN A 280 6.64 -39.27 -2.70
CA ASN A 280 5.29 -39.78 -2.87
C ASN A 280 4.29 -38.68 -3.21
N LEU A 281 4.42 -37.50 -2.57
CA LEU A 281 3.70 -36.30 -2.98
C LEU A 281 4.03 -35.91 -4.43
N GLY A 282 5.32 -35.94 -4.81
CA GLY A 282 5.76 -35.72 -6.18
C GLY A 282 5.09 -36.67 -7.18
N LYS A 283 5.05 -37.98 -6.87
CA LYS A 283 4.35 -38.99 -7.69
C LYS A 283 2.87 -38.67 -7.83
N GLN A 284 2.22 -38.28 -6.74
CA GLN A 284 0.80 -37.88 -6.76
C GLN A 284 0.58 -36.70 -7.72
N LEU A 285 1.37 -35.63 -7.60
CA LEU A 285 1.26 -34.44 -8.46
C LEU A 285 1.46 -34.77 -9.96
N VAL A 286 2.38 -35.69 -10.27
CA VAL A 286 2.61 -36.17 -11.64
C VAL A 286 1.41 -36.97 -12.15
N ASN A 287 0.84 -37.85 -11.33
CA ASN A 287 -0.36 -38.62 -11.68
C ASN A 287 -1.58 -37.73 -11.92
N ASP A 288 -1.72 -36.66 -11.13
CA ASP A 288 -2.80 -35.67 -11.25
C ASP A 288 -2.62 -34.72 -12.45
N GLN A 289 -1.54 -34.89 -13.23
CA GLN A 289 -1.16 -34.10 -14.40
C GLN A 289 -0.95 -32.62 -14.07
N VAL A 290 -0.35 -32.32 -12.92
CA VAL A 290 0.06 -30.96 -12.55
C VAL A 290 1.24 -30.54 -13.43
N GLY A 291 1.14 -29.38 -14.09
CA GLY A 291 2.20 -28.85 -14.94
C GLY A 291 3.09 -27.81 -14.25
N LEU A 292 2.58 -27.16 -13.20
CA LEU A 292 3.28 -26.13 -12.44
C LEU A 292 3.06 -26.30 -10.93
N VAL A 293 4.15 -26.32 -10.17
CA VAL A 293 4.14 -26.34 -8.70
C VAL A 293 4.77 -25.04 -8.21
N VAL A 294 4.00 -24.26 -7.47
CA VAL A 294 4.46 -23.02 -6.85
C VAL A 294 4.44 -23.18 -5.33
N CYS A 295 5.55 -22.84 -4.68
CA CYS A 295 5.69 -22.91 -3.24
C CYS A 295 6.03 -21.54 -2.66
N GLN A 296 5.32 -21.16 -1.61
CA GLN A 296 5.61 -19.97 -0.81
C GLN A 296 7.03 -19.99 -0.25
N LYS A 297 7.47 -21.17 0.20
CA LYS A 297 8.75 -21.45 0.87
C LYS A 297 9.65 -22.30 -0.04
N VAL A 298 10.58 -23.04 0.53
CA VAL A 298 11.59 -23.82 -0.21
C VAL A 298 11.03 -25.19 -0.64
N ILE A 299 11.50 -25.69 -1.79
CA ILE A 299 11.27 -27.07 -2.24
C ILE A 299 12.60 -27.83 -2.19
N HIS A 300 12.58 -29.06 -1.64
CA HIS A 300 13.75 -29.92 -1.53
C HIS A 300 14.37 -30.22 -2.91
N PRO A 301 15.70 -30.17 -3.08
CA PRO A 301 16.36 -30.37 -4.38
C PRO A 301 15.99 -31.68 -5.09
N SER A 302 15.92 -32.80 -4.36
CA SER A 302 15.54 -34.09 -4.97
C SER A 302 14.10 -34.10 -5.49
N LEU A 303 13.16 -33.41 -4.82
CA LEU A 303 11.79 -33.28 -5.30
C LEU A 303 11.74 -32.38 -6.54
N LYS A 304 12.50 -31.28 -6.57
CA LYS A 304 12.63 -30.43 -7.78
C LYS A 304 13.17 -31.23 -8.96
N GLN A 305 14.19 -32.05 -8.74
CA GLN A 305 14.78 -32.89 -9.78
C GLN A 305 13.75 -33.92 -10.30
N TYR A 306 13.09 -34.65 -9.40
CA TYR A 306 12.05 -35.61 -9.76
C TYR A 306 10.92 -34.97 -10.60
N LEU A 307 10.40 -33.82 -10.15
CA LEU A 307 9.36 -33.08 -10.88
C LEU A 307 9.85 -32.59 -12.25
N LYS A 308 11.10 -32.14 -12.33
CA LYS A 308 11.73 -31.70 -13.60
C LYS A 308 11.89 -32.85 -14.59
N GLU A 309 12.32 -34.03 -14.14
CA GLU A 309 12.40 -35.25 -14.98
C GLU A 309 11.03 -35.64 -15.54
N HIS A 310 9.96 -35.37 -14.79
CA HIS A 310 8.58 -35.57 -15.23
C HIS A 310 7.93 -34.34 -15.89
N CYS A 311 8.70 -33.35 -16.34
CA CYS A 311 8.21 -32.19 -17.10
C CYS A 311 7.23 -31.28 -16.31
N VAL A 312 7.42 -31.17 -15.00
CA VAL A 312 6.67 -30.27 -14.11
C VAL A 312 7.58 -29.11 -13.70
N ILE A 313 7.12 -27.87 -13.93
CA ILE A 313 7.87 -26.66 -13.55
C ILE A 313 7.70 -26.42 -12.05
N THR A 314 8.80 -26.11 -11.36
CA THR A 314 8.78 -25.78 -9.92
C THR A 314 9.29 -24.36 -9.69
N ILE A 315 8.53 -23.59 -8.93
CA ILE A 315 8.92 -22.25 -8.46
C ILE A 315 8.79 -22.27 -6.95
N ASP A 316 9.86 -21.90 -6.26
CA ASP A 316 9.89 -21.83 -4.81
C ASP A 316 10.30 -20.43 -4.34
N ARG A 317 10.09 -20.16 -3.04
CA ARG A 317 10.42 -18.89 -2.39
C ARG A 317 9.66 -17.69 -2.96
N VAL A 318 8.43 -17.91 -3.41
CA VAL A 318 7.59 -16.85 -3.98
C VAL A 318 7.14 -15.84 -2.92
N GLY A 319 7.15 -16.21 -1.64
CA GLY A 319 6.81 -15.33 -0.53
C GLY A 319 5.31 -15.17 -0.31
N VAL A 320 4.93 -14.63 0.86
CA VAL A 320 3.53 -14.56 1.32
C VAL A 320 2.69 -13.63 0.43
N SER A 321 3.27 -12.51 -0.04
CA SER A 321 2.56 -11.46 -0.77
C SER A 321 1.96 -11.91 -2.10
N MET A 322 2.48 -13.00 -2.67
CA MET A 322 2.07 -13.52 -3.97
C MET A 322 1.01 -14.63 -3.86
N MET A 323 0.81 -15.19 -2.66
CA MET A 323 -0.09 -16.34 -2.46
C MET A 323 -1.54 -15.99 -2.76
N GLU A 324 -2.00 -14.85 -2.29
CA GLU A 324 -3.37 -14.38 -2.52
C GLU A 324 -3.59 -13.99 -3.99
N PRO A 325 -2.73 -13.19 -4.67
CA PRO A 325 -2.83 -12.98 -6.11
C PRO A 325 -2.83 -14.28 -6.94
N LEU A 326 -1.97 -15.25 -6.60
CA LEU A 326 -1.93 -16.54 -7.29
C LEU A 326 -3.22 -17.34 -7.12
N SER A 327 -3.74 -17.39 -5.89
CA SER A 327 -4.99 -18.08 -5.57
C SER A 327 -6.18 -17.43 -6.29
N GLN A 328 -6.28 -16.10 -6.26
CA GLN A 328 -7.33 -15.34 -6.95
C GLN A 328 -7.26 -15.51 -8.47
N MET A 329 -6.04 -15.49 -9.04
CA MET A 329 -5.82 -15.58 -10.48
C MET A 329 -6.09 -16.97 -11.05
N THR A 330 -5.72 -18.03 -10.32
CA THR A 330 -5.77 -19.41 -10.81
C THR A 330 -6.94 -20.23 -10.26
N GLY A 331 -7.60 -19.73 -9.21
CA GLY A 331 -8.60 -20.46 -8.43
C GLY A 331 -8.00 -21.54 -7.52
N SER A 332 -6.67 -21.66 -7.43
CA SER A 332 -6.02 -22.67 -6.57
C SER A 332 -6.26 -22.38 -5.10
N GLN A 333 -6.47 -23.41 -4.29
CA GLN A 333 -6.47 -23.30 -2.84
C GLN A 333 -5.06 -23.55 -2.29
N PRO A 334 -4.49 -22.67 -1.45
CA PRO A 334 -3.19 -22.90 -0.85
C PRO A 334 -3.14 -24.20 -0.01
N ILE A 335 -2.28 -25.12 -0.41
CA ILE A 335 -2.12 -26.43 0.23
C ILE A 335 -1.20 -26.29 1.44
N ALA A 336 -1.74 -26.62 2.62
CA ALA A 336 -1.07 -26.50 3.91
C ALA A 336 -0.58 -27.84 4.49
N ALA A 337 -0.74 -28.96 3.77
CA ALA A 337 -0.36 -30.29 4.23
C ALA A 337 0.30 -31.13 3.13
N LEU A 338 1.21 -32.03 3.51
CA LEU A 338 1.95 -32.89 2.57
C LEU A 338 1.26 -34.24 2.30
N HIS A 339 0.41 -34.71 3.21
CA HIS A 339 -0.06 -36.10 3.22
C HIS A 339 -1.34 -36.34 2.40
N SER A 340 -2.10 -35.28 2.08
CA SER A 340 -3.28 -35.41 1.21
C SER A 340 -3.51 -34.12 0.43
N VAL A 341 -3.34 -34.20 -0.89
CA VAL A 341 -3.72 -33.11 -1.79
C VAL A 341 -5.02 -33.50 -2.48
N SER A 342 -6.07 -32.71 -2.27
CA SER A 342 -7.34 -32.90 -2.98
C SER A 342 -7.23 -32.36 -4.40
N PRO A 343 -7.81 -33.04 -5.41
CA PRO A 343 -7.85 -32.53 -6.78
C PRO A 343 -8.55 -31.16 -6.91
N THR A 344 -9.41 -30.81 -5.96
CA THR A 344 -10.11 -29.52 -5.90
C THR A 344 -9.20 -28.34 -5.54
N CYS A 345 -8.01 -28.60 -4.98
CA CYS A 345 -7.06 -27.55 -4.60
C CYS A 345 -6.27 -27.00 -5.80
N TYR A 346 -6.24 -27.72 -6.93
CA TYR A 346 -5.48 -27.32 -8.10
C TYR A 346 -6.14 -26.15 -8.84
N GLY A 347 -5.33 -25.14 -9.16
CA GLY A 347 -5.74 -24.03 -10.02
C GLY A 347 -5.53 -24.35 -11.50
N SER A 348 -6.08 -23.48 -12.34
CA SER A 348 -5.95 -23.55 -13.80
C SER A 348 -5.30 -22.29 -14.35
N LEU A 349 -4.40 -22.47 -15.31
CA LEU A 349 -3.69 -21.40 -16.00
C LEU A 349 -3.77 -21.62 -17.52
N LYS A 350 -3.90 -20.54 -18.29
CA LYS A 350 -4.03 -20.60 -19.75
C LYS A 350 -2.71 -20.94 -20.42
N ASP A 351 -1.65 -20.20 -20.07
CA ASP A 351 -0.35 -20.35 -20.69
C ASP A 351 0.79 -19.86 -19.78
N LEU A 352 2.01 -20.28 -20.13
CA LEU A 352 3.24 -19.88 -19.46
C LEU A 352 4.22 -19.34 -20.48
N ARG A 353 4.72 -18.13 -20.25
CA ARG A 353 5.76 -17.52 -21.09
C ARG A 353 6.94 -17.09 -20.25
N THR A 354 8.08 -16.96 -20.91
CA THR A 354 9.28 -16.43 -20.28
C THR A 354 9.51 -15.04 -20.84
N GLU A 355 9.61 -14.07 -19.95
CA GLU A 355 9.92 -12.68 -20.28
C GLU A 355 11.26 -12.32 -19.65
N SER A 356 12.12 -11.60 -20.36
CA SER A 356 13.39 -11.14 -19.83
C SER A 356 13.45 -9.62 -19.83
N PHE A 357 13.80 -9.05 -18.68
CA PHE A 357 14.03 -7.62 -18.52
C PHE A 357 15.43 -7.43 -17.97
N VAL A 358 16.33 -6.91 -18.80
CA VAL A 358 17.73 -6.68 -18.43
C VAL A 358 18.43 -8.01 -18.15
N SER A 359 18.94 -8.21 -16.94
CA SER A 359 19.54 -9.44 -16.42
C SER A 359 18.56 -10.29 -15.61
N LYS A 360 17.31 -9.83 -15.46
CA LYS A 360 16.28 -10.54 -14.71
C LYS A 360 15.37 -11.29 -15.66
N HIS A 361 15.04 -12.52 -15.27
CA HIS A 361 14.13 -13.36 -15.99
C HIS A 361 12.86 -13.58 -15.18
N PHE A 362 11.74 -13.56 -15.87
CA PHE A 362 10.42 -13.68 -15.27
C PHE A 362 9.66 -14.79 -15.96
N LEU A 363 8.97 -15.59 -15.16
CA LEU A 363 7.92 -16.46 -15.67
C LEU A 363 6.60 -15.69 -15.64
N HIS A 364 6.02 -15.52 -16.82
CA HIS A 364 4.73 -14.90 -17.03
C HIS A 364 3.63 -15.96 -16.98
N LEU A 365 2.85 -15.91 -15.90
CA LEU A 365 1.66 -16.70 -15.69
C LEU A 365 0.47 -16.01 -16.37
N ILE A 366 -0.02 -16.59 -17.46
CA ILE A 366 -1.15 -16.02 -18.22
C ILE A 366 -2.45 -16.66 -17.74
N PRO A 367 -3.35 -15.89 -17.10
CA PRO A 367 -4.59 -16.42 -16.58
C PRO A 367 -5.68 -16.58 -17.65
N ASN A 368 -6.76 -17.25 -17.26
CA ASN A 368 -7.98 -17.30 -18.05
C ASN A 368 -8.74 -15.96 -17.99
N ASP A 369 -8.74 -15.31 -16.83
CA ASP A 369 -9.35 -13.99 -16.57
C ASP A 369 -8.30 -13.01 -16.02
N THR A 370 -8.39 -11.74 -16.39
CA THR A 370 -7.31 -10.74 -16.19
C THR A 370 -7.33 -10.02 -14.84
N LEU A 371 -8.17 -10.46 -13.88
CA LEU A 371 -8.35 -9.79 -12.58
C LEU A 371 -7.03 -9.50 -11.84
N VAL A 372 -5.99 -10.29 -12.06
CA VAL A 372 -4.66 -10.02 -11.52
C VAL A 372 -3.75 -9.57 -12.64
N CYS A 373 -3.02 -8.47 -12.43
CA CYS A 373 -2.03 -7.97 -13.37
C CYS A 373 -0.71 -7.63 -12.68
N SER A 374 0.36 -7.54 -13.48
CA SER A 374 1.69 -7.18 -13.03
C SER A 374 2.13 -5.88 -13.66
N LEU A 375 2.45 -4.89 -12.82
CA LEU A 375 3.06 -3.63 -13.24
C LEU A 375 4.57 -3.72 -13.02
N ILE A 376 5.32 -3.82 -14.10
CA ILE A 376 6.77 -3.65 -14.06
C ILE A 376 7.04 -2.16 -13.90
N LEU A 377 7.60 -1.80 -12.74
CA LEU A 377 7.90 -0.42 -12.42
C LEU A 377 9.40 -0.20 -12.49
N CYS A 378 9.81 0.62 -13.46
CA CYS A 378 11.20 0.95 -13.75
C CYS A 378 11.57 2.32 -13.16
N ASN A 379 12.74 2.42 -12.53
CA ASN A 379 13.36 3.70 -12.21
C ASN A 379 14.88 3.53 -12.07
N ARG A 380 15.65 4.54 -12.49
CA ARG A 380 17.12 4.55 -12.40
C ARG A 380 17.60 4.79 -10.97
N ASN A 381 16.82 5.54 -10.20
CA ASN A 381 17.16 5.87 -8.83
C ASN A 381 16.36 4.97 -7.87
N GLU A 382 17.05 4.14 -7.09
CA GLU A 382 16.43 3.23 -6.13
C GLU A 382 15.55 3.95 -5.10
N MET A 383 15.98 5.14 -4.64
CA MET A 383 15.24 5.93 -3.66
C MET A 383 13.93 6.47 -4.25
N ALA A 384 14.01 6.97 -5.48
CA ALA A 384 12.85 7.44 -6.21
C ALA A 384 11.92 6.28 -6.57
N TRP A 385 12.46 5.07 -6.78
CA TRP A 385 11.69 3.86 -7.03
C TRP A 385 10.80 3.49 -5.84
N ASP A 386 11.36 3.46 -4.63
CA ASP A 386 10.63 3.15 -3.39
C ASP A 386 9.45 4.12 -3.20
N GLU A 387 9.70 5.41 -3.44
CA GLU A 387 8.67 6.45 -3.37
C GLU A 387 7.62 6.25 -4.48
N LEU A 388 8.07 5.97 -5.70
CA LEU A 388 7.20 5.78 -6.86
C LEU A 388 6.27 4.58 -6.69
N LYS A 389 6.76 3.47 -6.12
CA LYS A 389 5.95 2.31 -5.78
C LYS A 389 4.78 2.70 -4.89
N LEU A 390 5.06 3.41 -3.80
CA LEU A 390 4.01 3.84 -2.87
C LEU A 390 3.04 4.84 -3.53
N ALA A 391 3.53 5.71 -4.42
CA ALA A 391 2.70 6.65 -5.16
C ALA A 391 1.74 5.92 -6.13
N CYS A 392 2.22 4.89 -6.83
CA CYS A 392 1.39 4.05 -7.70
C CYS A 392 0.33 3.27 -6.90
N GLN A 393 0.71 2.70 -5.75
CA GLN A 393 -0.24 2.04 -4.84
C GLN A 393 -1.29 3.00 -4.30
N THR A 394 -0.90 4.24 -3.99
CA THR A 394 -1.84 5.28 -3.57
C THR A 394 -2.83 5.60 -4.69
N ALA A 395 -2.33 5.77 -5.92
CA ALA A 395 -3.18 6.05 -7.07
C ALA A 395 -4.15 4.91 -7.38
N GLU A 396 -3.70 3.66 -7.34
CA GLU A 396 -4.56 2.48 -7.49
C GLU A 396 -5.64 2.45 -6.40
N HIS A 397 -5.27 2.61 -5.13
CA HIS A 397 -6.24 2.58 -4.04
C HIS A 397 -7.26 3.74 -4.13
N VAL A 398 -6.85 4.94 -4.53
CA VAL A 398 -7.77 6.06 -4.76
C VAL A 398 -8.76 5.74 -5.88
N LEU A 399 -8.31 5.13 -6.99
CA LEU A 399 -9.22 4.66 -8.05
C LEU A 399 -10.20 3.59 -7.55
N GLN A 400 -9.77 2.68 -6.68
CA GLN A 400 -10.66 1.69 -6.05
C GLN A 400 -11.69 2.34 -5.12
N LEU A 401 -11.30 3.38 -4.38
CA LEU A 401 -12.22 4.16 -3.55
C LEU A 401 -13.27 4.90 -4.39
N THR A 402 -12.89 5.39 -5.57
CA THR A 402 -13.85 6.06 -6.46
C THR A 402 -14.93 5.10 -6.98
N ILE A 403 -14.69 3.79 -7.05
CA ILE A 403 -15.73 2.81 -7.41
C ILE A 403 -16.85 2.82 -6.37
N LYS A 404 -16.49 2.93 -5.07
CA LYS A 404 -17.47 2.98 -3.98
C LYS A 404 -18.16 4.33 -3.88
N GLN A 405 -17.42 5.41 -4.13
CA GLN A 405 -17.92 6.77 -4.08
C GLN A 405 -17.40 7.54 -5.30
N PRO A 406 -18.20 7.70 -6.39
CA PRO A 406 -17.78 8.28 -7.66
C PRO A 406 -17.71 9.81 -7.62
N LEU A 407 -17.04 10.33 -6.60
CA LEU A 407 -16.96 11.74 -6.26
C LEU A 407 -15.52 12.09 -5.90
N ALA A 408 -15.04 13.18 -6.48
CA ALA A 408 -13.78 13.82 -6.14
C ALA A 408 -14.03 15.23 -5.63
N LEU A 409 -13.03 15.80 -4.96
CA LEU A 409 -13.04 17.18 -4.50
C LEU A 409 -11.96 17.98 -5.25
N LEU A 410 -12.20 19.27 -5.44
CA LEU A 410 -11.20 20.16 -6.04
C LEU A 410 -9.95 20.24 -5.15
N GLY A 411 -8.82 19.79 -5.69
CA GLY A 411 -7.54 19.77 -4.99
C GLY A 411 -6.86 21.14 -4.88
N GLY A 412 -5.60 21.12 -4.43
CA GLY A 412 -4.76 22.32 -4.35
C GLY A 412 -5.39 23.41 -3.50
N GLY A 413 -5.83 23.10 -2.28
CA GLY A 413 -6.34 24.07 -1.30
C GLY A 413 -7.71 24.69 -1.63
N CYS A 414 -8.31 24.37 -2.79
CA CYS A 414 -9.58 24.94 -3.23
C CYS A 414 -10.72 24.53 -2.30
N THR A 415 -10.80 23.23 -1.99
CA THR A 415 -11.84 22.69 -1.10
C THR A 415 -11.75 23.28 0.31
N GLU A 416 -10.55 23.37 0.87
CA GLU A 416 -10.31 23.92 2.20
C GLU A 416 -10.68 25.40 2.28
N THR A 417 -10.28 26.18 1.26
CA THR A 417 -10.59 27.61 1.17
C THR A 417 -12.10 27.86 1.02
N HIS A 418 -12.75 27.06 0.18
CA HIS A 418 -14.19 27.11 -0.03
C HIS A 418 -14.96 26.76 1.24
N LEU A 419 -14.59 25.65 1.90
CA LEU A 419 -15.20 25.20 3.14
C LEU A 419 -15.03 26.24 4.25
N ALA A 420 -13.85 26.85 4.37
CA ALA A 420 -13.62 27.95 5.30
C ALA A 420 -14.57 29.14 5.06
N SER A 421 -14.78 29.51 3.79
CA SER A 421 -15.71 30.56 3.41
C SER A 421 -17.16 30.21 3.76
N TYR A 422 -17.57 28.97 3.47
CA TYR A 422 -18.90 28.46 3.79
C TYR A 422 -19.19 28.49 5.31
N ILE A 423 -18.25 27.99 6.12
CA ILE A 423 -18.38 28.02 7.59
C ILE A 423 -18.51 29.46 8.08
N ARG A 424 -17.65 30.38 7.62
CA ARG A 424 -17.74 31.81 7.97
C ARG A 424 -19.13 32.36 7.70
N HIS A 425 -19.65 32.12 6.50
CA HIS A 425 -20.95 32.64 6.10
C HIS A 425 -22.09 32.06 6.95
N LYS A 426 -22.11 30.74 7.19
CA LYS A 426 -23.13 30.09 8.02
C LYS A 426 -23.10 30.57 9.47
N VAL A 427 -21.91 30.68 10.05
CA VAL A 427 -21.73 31.16 11.43
C VAL A 427 -22.12 32.64 11.55
N CYS A 428 -21.75 33.50 10.60
CA CYS A 428 -22.17 34.90 10.58
C CYS A 428 -23.69 35.05 10.45
N LYS A 429 -24.36 34.23 9.63
CA LYS A 429 -25.82 34.24 9.51
C LYS A 429 -26.51 33.83 10.81
N ALA A 430 -26.00 32.78 11.47
CA ALA A 430 -26.52 32.35 12.77
C ALA A 430 -26.32 33.42 13.86
N LEU A 431 -25.16 34.08 13.90
CA LEU A 431 -24.85 35.13 14.86
C LEU A 431 -25.67 36.42 14.66
N ARG A 432 -26.02 36.78 13.41
CA ARG A 432 -26.92 37.92 13.15
C ARG A 432 -28.34 37.69 13.69
N GLY A 433 -28.77 36.43 13.80
CA GLY A 433 -30.01 36.08 14.52
C GLY A 433 -29.90 36.18 16.05
N CYS A 434 -28.67 36.16 16.60
CA CYS A 434 -28.38 36.18 18.04
C CYS A 434 -27.67 37.47 18.48
N LEU A 435 -28.22 38.63 18.14
CA LEU A 435 -27.66 39.97 18.43
C LEU A 435 -27.46 40.31 19.93
N LYS A 436 -27.83 39.44 20.88
CA LYS A 436 -27.63 39.65 22.33
C LYS A 436 -26.39 38.97 22.93
N LEU A 437 -25.66 38.11 22.21
CA LEU A 437 -24.47 37.38 22.71
C LEU A 437 -23.14 37.89 22.12
N LEU A 438 -23.15 39.09 21.54
CA LEU A 438 -22.08 39.62 20.68
C LEU A 438 -20.77 40.01 21.39
N ASN A 439 -20.71 39.96 22.72
CA ASN A 439 -19.46 40.26 23.44
C ASN A 439 -18.61 39.02 23.78
N SER A 440 -19.14 37.79 23.70
CA SER A 440 -18.37 36.56 23.98
C SER A 440 -17.82 35.85 22.73
N PHE A 441 -18.22 36.28 21.53
CA PHE A 441 -17.90 35.62 20.25
C PHE A 441 -17.09 36.49 19.26
N LYS A 442 -16.29 37.44 19.74
CA LYS A 442 -15.21 38.06 18.92
C LYS A 442 -14.20 37.03 18.36
N MET A 443 -14.24 35.78 18.84
CA MET A 443 -13.33 34.68 18.50
C MET A 443 -13.55 34.03 17.14
N THR A 444 -14.78 33.96 16.62
CA THR A 444 -15.05 33.32 15.30
C THR A 444 -14.46 34.13 14.14
N ARG A 445 -14.22 35.44 14.35
CA ARG A 445 -13.48 36.28 13.39
C ARG A 445 -12.01 35.85 13.31
N ASN A 446 -11.35 35.56 14.43
CA ASN A 446 -9.92 35.18 14.48
C ASN A 446 -9.64 33.70 14.18
N LEU A 447 -10.55 32.79 14.53
CA LEU A 447 -10.49 31.36 14.19
C LEU A 447 -10.38 31.12 12.68
N LEU A 448 -11.00 31.98 11.87
CA LEU A 448 -11.02 31.88 10.41
C LEU A 448 -10.14 32.92 9.70
N TYR A 449 -9.68 33.98 10.38
CA TYR A 449 -8.75 34.96 9.81
C TYR A 449 -7.29 34.49 9.79
N MET A 450 -6.88 33.65 10.75
CA MET A 450 -5.45 33.32 10.94
C MET A 450 -5.11 31.83 10.74
N GLY A 451 -6.03 30.89 10.98
CA GLY A 451 -5.73 29.47 10.79
C GLY A 451 -5.76 29.05 9.32
N LEU A 452 -6.88 29.33 8.64
CA LEU A 452 -7.01 28.99 7.22
C LEU A 452 -6.30 29.99 6.30
N ARG A 453 -6.26 31.30 6.60
CA ARG A 453 -5.64 32.26 5.67
C ARG A 453 -4.11 32.28 5.72
N THR A 454 -3.49 32.00 6.87
CA THR A 454 -2.03 32.07 7.01
C THR A 454 -1.38 30.74 6.65
N GLU A 455 -2.00 29.59 6.99
CA GLU A 455 -1.52 28.30 6.49
C GLU A 455 -1.92 28.05 5.03
N LEU A 456 -3.13 28.40 4.55
CA LEU A 456 -3.43 28.25 3.12
C LEU A 456 -2.67 29.24 2.24
N LYS A 457 -2.24 30.42 2.71
CA LYS A 457 -1.30 31.26 1.94
C LYS A 457 0.09 30.64 1.82
N HIS A 458 0.53 29.88 2.83
CA HIS A 458 1.76 29.09 2.75
C HIS A 458 1.59 27.77 1.97
N LEU A 459 0.35 27.30 1.77
CA LEU A 459 0.00 26.11 0.98
C LEU A 459 -0.47 26.41 -0.46
N LEU A 460 -0.65 27.69 -0.84
CA LEU A 460 -1.29 28.09 -2.12
C LEU A 460 -0.55 29.15 -2.98
N CYS A 461 0.74 29.40 -2.81
CA CYS A 461 1.48 30.27 -3.74
C CYS A 461 2.92 29.76 -3.96
N PRO A 462 3.47 30.00 -5.16
CA PRO A 462 4.06 29.00 -6.06
C PRO A 462 5.38 28.37 -5.59
#